data_AF-A0AAD4BNU2-F1
#
_entry.id   AF-A0AAD4BNU2-F1
#
_cell.length_a   1.000
_cell.length_b   1.000
_cell.length_c   1.000
_cell.angle_alpha   90.00
_cell.angle_beta   90.00
_cell.angle_gamma   90.00
#
_symmetry.space_group_name_H-M   'P 1'
#
loop_
_entity.id
_entity.type
_entity.pdbx_description
1 polymer ?
#
loop_
_entity_poly.entity_id
_entity_poly.type
_entity_poly.pdbx_seq_one_letter_code
_entity_poly.pdbx_strand_id
1 'polypeptide(L)'
;IPATEDQIRVENSLTFFGFNTWEGIPVANSFSKVNIKRYCTYELQEGPYCGLQQYINGTTHTSNHVLAGQAECPKELSIHEFLAFGHLRSGGSLQLLNILRELRDRSLSFRCPEVHLLVAQAIMQVGPRSGLELNWHKELQQDTFDHALVDELEGLVADIEANWLEGVTMNTISLLLSRLLEAKPNEAVSERVVQLLRNVRMKTFSWVQELSDR
;
A
#
# COMPACT_ATOMS: atom_id res chain seq x y z
N ILE A 1 27.72 39.86 22.30
CA ILE A 1 26.82 40.02 21.13
C ILE A 1 26.67 38.63 20.53
N PRO A 2 25.46 38.05 20.43
CA PRO A 2 25.32 36.74 19.78
C PRO A 2 25.46 36.90 18.26
N ALA A 3 26.38 36.15 17.65
CA ALA A 3 26.52 36.07 16.20
C ALA A 3 25.55 35.01 15.66
N THR A 4 24.93 35.29 14.51
CA THR A 4 24.09 34.32 13.80
C THR A 4 24.95 33.34 13.00
N GLU A 5 24.45 32.12 12.77
CA GLU A 5 25.18 31.04 12.08
C GLU A 5 25.68 31.47 10.68
N ASP A 6 24.90 32.30 10.00
CA ASP A 6 25.22 32.86 8.68
C ASP A 6 26.37 33.89 8.71
N GLN A 7 26.68 34.48 9.87
CA GLN A 7 27.84 35.37 10.02
C GLN A 7 29.14 34.60 10.25
N ILE A 8 29.05 33.31 10.59
CA ILE A 8 30.19 32.43 10.90
C ILE A 8 30.52 31.53 9.69
N ARG A 9 29.53 31.14 8.89
CA ARG A 9 29.72 30.29 7.70
C ARG A 9 30.14 31.12 6.48
N VAL A 10 31.43 31.08 6.15
CA VAL A 10 31.94 31.53 4.84
C VAL A 10 31.44 30.58 3.75
N GLU A 11 31.07 31.09 2.57
CA GLU A 11 30.66 30.27 1.42
C GLU A 11 31.76 29.23 1.09
N ASN A 12 31.46 27.96 1.38
CA ASN A 12 32.38 26.86 1.08
C ASN A 12 31.95 26.21 -0.24
N SER A 13 32.76 26.42 -1.29
CA SER A 13 32.54 25.87 -2.63
C SER A 13 32.92 24.38 -2.77
N LEU A 14 33.45 23.76 -1.71
CA LEU A 14 33.84 22.35 -1.74
C LEU A 14 32.58 21.48 -1.70
N THR A 15 32.38 20.73 -2.78
CA THR A 15 31.35 19.69 -2.85
C THR A 15 32.00 18.35 -2.49
N PHE A 16 31.78 17.85 -1.28
CA PHE A 16 32.27 16.53 -0.88
C PHE A 16 31.44 15.44 -1.57
N PHE A 17 32.11 14.45 -2.17
CA PHE A 17 31.48 13.27 -2.75
C PHE A 17 32.23 12.02 -2.32
N GLY A 18 31.52 10.90 -2.18
CA GLY A 18 32.17 9.60 -2.00
C GLY A 18 32.98 9.25 -3.25
N PHE A 19 34.15 8.62 -3.10
CA PHE A 19 34.99 8.18 -4.21
C PHE A 19 35.17 6.66 -4.14
N ASN A 20 34.84 5.93 -5.20
CA ASN A 20 35.07 4.51 -5.27
C ASN A 20 36.52 4.28 -5.70
N THR A 21 37.37 3.82 -4.79
CA THR A 21 38.80 3.58 -5.04
C THR A 21 39.05 2.36 -5.93
N TRP A 22 38.13 1.41 -6.02
CA TRP A 22 38.28 0.23 -6.88
C TRP A 22 38.00 0.54 -8.35
N GLU A 23 37.04 1.41 -8.62
CA GLU A 23 36.61 1.77 -9.98
C GLU A 23 37.15 3.12 -10.46
N GLY A 24 37.78 3.90 -9.57
CA GLY A 24 38.36 5.22 -9.90
C GLY A 24 37.33 6.28 -10.24
N ILE A 25 36.07 6.11 -9.80
CA ILE A 25 34.95 7.01 -10.12
C ILE A 25 34.35 7.66 -8.86
N PRO A 26 33.89 8.93 -8.96
CA PRO A 26 33.03 9.53 -7.94
C PRO A 26 31.74 8.72 -7.76
N VAL A 27 31.46 8.29 -6.52
CA VAL A 27 30.21 7.60 -6.12
C VAL A 27 28.99 8.48 -6.42
N ALA A 28 29.16 9.81 -6.41
CA ALA A 28 28.11 10.76 -6.76
C ALA A 28 27.53 10.55 -8.18
N ASN A 29 28.28 9.93 -9.10
CA ASN A 29 27.84 9.69 -10.48
C ASN A 29 27.41 8.24 -10.74
N SER A 30 27.77 7.28 -9.88
CA SER A 30 27.52 5.84 -10.11
C SER A 30 26.04 5.46 -10.05
N PHE A 31 25.22 6.26 -9.35
CA PHE A 31 23.76 6.09 -9.28
C PHE A 31 23.03 7.27 -9.92
N SER A 32 23.38 7.63 -11.16
CA SER A 32 22.58 8.54 -11.96
C SER A 32 21.10 8.13 -11.88
N LYS A 33 20.29 8.88 -11.11
CA LYS A 33 18.85 8.67 -10.80
C LYS A 33 18.29 7.37 -11.38
N VAL A 34 18.67 6.22 -10.80
CA VAL A 34 18.07 4.95 -11.20
C VAL A 34 16.62 4.99 -10.75
N ASN A 35 15.72 5.23 -11.71
CA ASN A 35 14.30 5.32 -11.45
C ASN A 35 13.63 4.01 -11.87
N ILE A 36 13.47 3.11 -10.90
CA ILE A 36 12.75 1.85 -11.08
C ILE A 36 11.24 1.98 -10.82
N LYS A 37 10.72 3.20 -10.58
CA LYS A 37 9.33 3.42 -10.20
C LYS A 37 8.37 2.73 -11.16
N ARG A 38 8.61 2.85 -12.47
CA ARG A 38 7.79 2.22 -13.50
C ARG A 38 7.70 0.70 -13.33
N TYR A 39 8.81 0.04 -13.01
CA TYR A 39 8.85 -1.42 -12.82
C TYR A 39 8.29 -1.87 -11.47
N CYS A 40 8.14 -0.93 -10.51
CA CYS A 40 7.58 -1.18 -9.18
C CYS A 40 6.19 -0.52 -9.00
N THR A 41 5.52 -0.17 -10.10
CA THR A 41 4.16 0.38 -10.09
C THR A 41 3.29 -0.57 -10.89
N TYR A 42 2.23 -1.08 -10.28
CA TYR A 42 1.26 -1.93 -10.98
C TYR A 42 0.54 -1.15 -12.09
N GLU A 43 0.28 -1.82 -13.21
CA GLU A 43 -0.45 -1.27 -14.36
C GLU A 43 -1.85 -1.89 -14.43
N LEU A 44 -2.86 -1.02 -14.45
CA LEU A 44 -4.25 -1.41 -14.63
C LEU A 44 -4.46 -1.89 -16.07
N GLN A 45 -5.27 -2.93 -16.20
CA GLN A 45 -5.65 -3.49 -17.50
C GLN A 45 -6.83 -2.71 -18.09
N GLU A 46 -7.21 -3.05 -19.33
CA GLU A 46 -8.43 -2.53 -19.94
C GLU A 46 -9.66 -2.93 -19.10
N GLY A 47 -10.54 -1.97 -18.83
CA GLY A 47 -11.71 -2.19 -18.01
C GLY A 47 -12.20 -0.91 -17.32
N PRO A 48 -13.17 -1.03 -16.39
CA PRO A 48 -13.76 0.12 -15.69
C PRO A 48 -12.75 1.02 -14.97
N TYR A 49 -11.63 0.46 -14.51
CA TYR A 49 -10.62 1.19 -13.74
C TYR A 49 -9.49 1.78 -14.59
N CYS A 50 -9.43 1.53 -15.91
CA CYS A 50 -8.25 1.88 -16.72
C CYS A 50 -7.88 3.37 -16.67
N GLY A 51 -8.88 4.26 -16.56
CA GLY A 51 -8.70 5.71 -16.41
C GLY A 51 -8.16 6.16 -15.03
N LEU A 52 -8.06 5.24 -14.06
CA LEU A 52 -7.72 5.53 -12.67
C LEU A 52 -6.24 5.26 -12.34
N GLN A 53 -5.42 4.94 -13.35
CA GLN A 53 -3.99 4.64 -13.19
C GLN A 53 -3.23 5.73 -12.42
N GLN A 54 -3.65 6.99 -12.52
CA GLN A 54 -3.05 8.09 -11.78
C GLN A 54 -3.04 7.87 -10.26
N TYR A 55 -4.06 7.20 -9.70
CA TYR A 55 -4.16 6.91 -8.27
C TYR A 55 -3.26 5.75 -7.82
N ILE A 56 -2.81 4.89 -8.75
CA ILE A 56 -1.75 3.89 -8.51
C ILE A 56 -0.36 4.50 -8.73
N ASN A 57 -0.23 5.46 -9.64
CA ASN A 57 1.07 6.04 -9.98
C ASN A 57 1.69 6.88 -8.85
N GLY A 58 0.90 7.42 -7.93
CA GLY A 58 1.41 8.30 -6.90
C GLY A 58 0.48 8.48 -5.72
N THR A 59 0.93 9.31 -4.78
CA THR A 59 0.23 9.62 -3.54
C THR A 59 0.14 11.12 -3.26
N THR A 60 0.48 11.93 -4.26
CA THR A 60 0.56 13.40 -4.14
C THR A 60 -0.80 14.08 -4.33
N HIS A 61 -1.80 13.36 -4.82
CA HIS A 61 -3.15 13.88 -4.94
C HIS A 61 -3.80 14.01 -3.57
N THR A 62 -4.73 14.96 -3.47
CA THR A 62 -5.49 15.24 -2.24
C THR A 62 -6.90 14.70 -2.36
N SER A 63 -7.60 14.56 -1.22
CA SER A 63 -9.01 14.17 -1.21
C SER A 63 -9.87 15.12 -2.05
N ASN A 64 -9.59 16.43 -1.98
CA ASN A 64 -10.27 17.44 -2.81
C ASN A 64 -10.03 17.24 -4.31
N HIS A 65 -8.83 16.80 -4.69
CA HIS A 65 -8.54 16.48 -6.09
C HIS A 65 -9.40 15.30 -6.59
N VAL A 66 -9.53 14.24 -5.76
CA VAL A 66 -10.39 13.09 -6.09
C VAL A 66 -11.86 13.51 -6.19
N LEU A 67 -12.35 14.34 -5.26
CA LEU A 67 -13.72 14.87 -5.29
C LEU A 67 -13.99 15.73 -6.53
N ALA A 68 -13.03 16.57 -6.94
CA ALA A 68 -13.15 17.38 -8.14
C ALA A 68 -13.22 16.51 -9.42
N GLY A 69 -12.60 15.33 -9.41
CA GLY A 69 -12.63 14.36 -10.51
C GLY A 69 -13.90 13.53 -10.64
N GLN A 70 -14.92 13.72 -9.79
CA GLN A 70 -16.16 12.91 -9.83
C GLN A 70 -16.86 12.90 -11.20
N ALA A 71 -16.76 14.00 -11.95
CA ALA A 71 -17.33 14.10 -13.30
C ALA A 71 -16.65 13.17 -14.32
N GLU A 72 -15.43 12.71 -14.00
CA GLU A 72 -14.64 11.77 -14.82
C GLU A 72 -14.88 10.31 -14.40
N CYS A 73 -15.80 10.06 -13.46
CA CYS A 73 -16.16 8.72 -13.01
C CYS A 73 -16.65 7.87 -14.20
N PRO A 74 -16.04 6.70 -14.46
CA PRO A 74 -16.54 5.73 -15.43
C PRO A 74 -17.98 5.32 -15.10
N LYS A 75 -18.80 5.06 -16.13
CA LYS A 75 -20.23 4.75 -15.95
C LYS A 75 -20.46 3.39 -15.28
N GLU A 76 -19.48 2.50 -15.41
CA GLU A 76 -19.45 1.15 -14.88
C GLU A 76 -19.12 1.14 -13.38
N LEU A 77 -18.57 2.23 -12.84
CA LEU A 77 -18.25 2.38 -11.42
C LEU A 77 -19.29 3.23 -10.73
N SER A 78 -19.59 2.87 -9.48
CA SER A 78 -20.34 3.78 -8.62
C SER A 78 -19.46 4.97 -8.24
N ILE A 79 -20.08 6.13 -7.97
CA ILE A 79 -19.35 7.30 -7.48
C ILE A 79 -18.62 6.97 -6.17
N HIS A 80 -19.22 6.16 -5.30
CA HIS A 80 -18.61 5.73 -4.04
C HIS A 80 -17.34 4.91 -4.27
N GLU A 81 -17.38 3.93 -5.19
CA GLU A 81 -16.22 3.11 -5.56
C GLU A 81 -15.11 3.96 -6.18
N PHE A 82 -15.45 4.87 -7.10
CA PHE A 82 -14.48 5.79 -7.71
C PHE A 82 -13.77 6.67 -6.66
N LEU A 83 -14.55 7.23 -5.72
CA LEU A 83 -14.00 8.06 -4.65
C LEU A 83 -13.13 7.25 -3.70
N ALA A 84 -13.59 6.07 -3.28
CA ALA A 84 -12.83 5.16 -2.43
C ALA A 84 -11.49 4.77 -3.08
N PHE A 85 -11.51 4.46 -4.37
CA PHE A 85 -10.30 4.08 -5.13
C PHE A 85 -9.29 5.22 -5.16
N GLY A 86 -9.73 6.45 -5.46
CA GLY A 86 -8.86 7.62 -5.44
C GLY A 86 -8.38 7.99 -4.03
N HIS A 87 -9.27 7.91 -3.03
CA HIS A 87 -8.97 8.29 -1.65
C HIS A 87 -7.98 7.33 -0.98
N LEU A 88 -7.98 6.04 -1.31
CA LEU A 88 -7.12 5.04 -0.66
C LEU A 88 -5.66 5.53 -0.61
N ARG A 89 -5.19 6.14 -1.70
CA ARG A 89 -3.80 6.59 -1.85
C ARG A 89 -3.61 8.10 -1.82
N SER A 90 -4.64 8.84 -1.42
CA SER A 90 -4.55 10.30 -1.22
C SER A 90 -3.72 10.60 0.02
N GLY A 91 -2.46 10.99 -0.17
CA GLY A 91 -1.51 11.24 0.90
C GLY A 91 -0.77 9.97 1.33
N GLY A 92 0.53 9.94 1.11
CA GLY A 92 1.34 8.72 1.30
C GLY A 92 1.37 8.18 2.73
N SER A 93 1.38 9.05 3.74
CA SER A 93 1.41 8.63 5.15
C SER A 93 0.06 8.12 5.67
N LEU A 94 -1.03 8.26 4.92
CA LEU A 94 -2.39 7.87 5.36
C LEU A 94 -2.85 6.55 4.76
N GLN A 95 -2.05 5.93 3.89
CA GLN A 95 -2.46 4.78 3.10
C GLN A 95 -2.94 3.61 3.96
N LEU A 96 -2.27 3.30 5.08
CA LEU A 96 -2.67 2.21 5.97
C LEU A 96 -3.98 2.48 6.69
N LEU A 97 -4.18 3.71 7.17
CA LEU A 97 -5.45 4.13 7.79
C LEU A 97 -6.59 4.11 6.77
N ASN A 98 -6.31 4.52 5.52
CA ASN A 98 -7.28 4.46 4.45
C ASN A 98 -7.64 3.01 4.10
N ILE A 99 -6.67 2.09 4.03
CA ILE A 99 -6.95 0.65 3.86
C ILE A 99 -7.88 0.15 4.96
N LEU A 100 -7.57 0.43 6.23
CA LEU A 100 -8.41 0.03 7.35
C LEU A 100 -9.83 0.62 7.23
N ARG A 101 -9.94 1.89 6.83
CA ARG A 101 -11.23 2.54 6.57
C ARG A 101 -12.01 1.83 5.47
N GLU A 102 -11.40 1.53 4.33
CA GLU A 102 -12.08 0.88 3.20
C GLU A 102 -12.47 -0.57 3.51
N LEU A 103 -11.68 -1.27 4.33
CA LEU A 103 -12.07 -2.58 4.83
C LEU A 103 -13.37 -2.49 5.63
N ARG A 104 -13.52 -1.48 6.49
CA ARG A 104 -14.74 -1.28 7.27
C ARG A 104 -15.92 -0.76 6.43
N ASP A 105 -15.67 0.20 5.55
CA ASP A 105 -16.71 0.89 4.77
C ASP A 105 -17.28 0.01 3.64
N ARG A 106 -16.47 -0.93 3.11
CA ARG A 106 -16.85 -1.83 2.01
C ARG A 106 -17.27 -1.10 0.73
N SER A 107 -16.83 0.15 0.55
CA SER A 107 -17.06 0.92 -0.68
C SER A 107 -16.21 0.44 -1.86
N LEU A 108 -15.13 -0.32 -1.59
CA LEU A 108 -14.31 -0.95 -2.61
C LEU A 108 -14.75 -2.40 -2.87
N SER A 109 -14.86 -2.75 -4.14
CA SER A 109 -15.06 -4.13 -4.60
C SER A 109 -13.74 -4.91 -4.53
N PHE A 110 -13.41 -5.44 -3.36
CA PHE A 110 -12.20 -6.25 -3.14
C PHE A 110 -12.09 -7.51 -4.02
N ARG A 111 -13.21 -7.94 -4.63
CA ARG A 111 -13.24 -9.00 -5.64
C ARG A 111 -12.61 -8.59 -6.97
N CYS A 112 -12.44 -7.29 -7.23
CA CYS A 112 -11.84 -6.76 -8.45
C CYS A 112 -10.30 -6.80 -8.36
N PRO A 113 -9.60 -7.37 -9.36
CA PRO A 113 -8.14 -7.36 -9.40
C PRO A 113 -7.52 -5.96 -9.31
N GLU A 114 -8.17 -4.93 -9.85
CA GLU A 114 -7.67 -3.56 -9.87
C GLU A 114 -7.63 -2.95 -8.47
N VAL A 115 -8.62 -3.28 -7.63
CA VAL A 115 -8.64 -2.92 -6.21
C VAL A 115 -7.51 -3.64 -5.47
N HIS A 116 -7.29 -4.93 -5.77
CA HIS A 116 -6.15 -5.66 -5.22
C HIS A 116 -4.81 -4.99 -5.59
N LEU A 117 -4.63 -4.60 -6.86
CA LEU A 117 -3.42 -3.90 -7.32
C LEU A 117 -3.22 -2.56 -6.60
N LEU A 118 -4.30 -1.81 -6.37
CA LEU A 118 -4.27 -0.55 -5.64
C LEU A 118 -3.83 -0.76 -4.18
N VAL A 119 -4.42 -1.74 -3.49
CA VAL A 119 -4.05 -2.12 -2.11
C VAL A 119 -2.62 -2.63 -2.07
N ALA A 120 -2.22 -3.46 -3.04
CA ALA A 120 -0.87 -3.99 -3.14
C ALA A 120 0.16 -2.87 -3.35
N GLN A 121 -0.12 -1.90 -4.21
CA GLN A 121 0.73 -0.73 -4.38
C GLN A 121 0.86 0.06 -3.07
N ALA A 122 -0.25 0.26 -2.35
CA ALA A 122 -0.28 1.03 -1.11
C ALA A 122 0.53 0.36 0.01
N ILE A 123 0.35 -0.95 0.21
CA ILE A 123 0.96 -1.71 1.30
C ILE A 123 2.42 -2.10 1.03
N MET A 124 2.82 -2.24 -0.23
CA MET A 124 4.19 -2.65 -0.59
C MET A 124 5.12 -1.46 -0.85
N GLN A 125 4.58 -0.27 -1.14
CA GLN A 125 5.42 0.89 -1.40
C GLN A 125 6.03 1.43 -0.11
N VAL A 126 7.37 1.39 -0.04
CA VAL A 126 8.17 1.85 1.11
C VAL A 126 7.98 3.35 1.41
N GLY A 127 7.79 4.16 0.36
CA GLY A 127 7.67 5.61 0.48
C GLY A 127 9.01 6.35 0.62
N PRO A 128 8.97 7.69 0.84
CA PRO A 128 10.17 8.48 1.11
C PRO A 128 10.75 8.07 2.46
N ARG A 129 12.03 7.70 2.46
CA ARG A 129 12.76 7.28 3.65
C ARG A 129 13.54 8.46 4.22
N SER A 130 13.27 8.81 5.48
CA SER A 130 14.07 9.77 6.25
C SER A 130 14.83 8.99 7.33
N GLY A 131 16.07 8.60 7.03
CA GLY A 131 16.87 7.79 7.95
C GLY A 131 16.46 6.32 7.98
N LEU A 132 16.23 5.75 9.16
CA LEU A 132 15.81 4.35 9.33
C LEU A 132 14.29 4.17 9.38
N GLU A 133 13.53 5.27 9.56
CA GLU A 133 12.08 5.21 9.73
C GLU A 133 11.34 5.04 8.40
N LEU A 134 10.36 4.13 8.40
CA LEU A 134 9.41 3.95 7.31
C LEU A 134 8.15 4.77 7.61
N ASN A 135 8.17 6.06 7.26
CA ASN A 135 7.11 7.00 7.59
C ASN A 135 5.71 6.59 7.14
N TRP A 136 5.60 5.89 6.01
CA TRP A 136 4.32 5.41 5.46
C TRP A 136 3.82 4.11 6.10
N HIS A 137 4.61 3.52 6.99
CA HIS A 137 4.34 2.25 7.65
C HIS A 137 4.32 2.41 9.19
N LYS A 138 4.18 3.64 9.68
CA LYS A 138 4.25 3.95 11.12
C LYS A 138 3.10 3.33 11.90
N GLU A 139 1.96 3.15 11.24
CA GLU A 139 0.76 2.54 11.81
C GLU A 139 1.00 1.08 12.18
N LEU A 140 1.84 0.34 11.45
CA LEU A 140 2.24 -1.05 11.76
C LEU A 140 3.16 -1.17 12.99
N GLN A 141 3.43 -0.07 13.69
CA GLN A 141 4.13 -0.05 14.97
C GLN A 141 3.17 0.29 16.11
N GLN A 142 1.87 0.37 15.84
CA GLN A 142 0.83 0.71 16.80
C GLN A 142 -0.04 -0.53 17.05
N ASP A 143 0.04 -1.11 18.25
CA ASP A 143 -0.76 -2.29 18.62
C ASP A 143 -2.27 -2.09 18.36
N THR A 144 -2.78 -0.87 18.58
CA THR A 144 -4.19 -0.53 18.34
C THR A 144 -4.59 -0.64 16.86
N PHE A 145 -3.69 -0.27 15.95
CA PHE A 145 -3.91 -0.42 14.51
C PHE A 145 -3.86 -1.89 14.12
N ASP A 146 -2.87 -2.63 14.61
CA ASP A 146 -2.69 -4.04 14.30
C ASP A 146 -3.91 -4.86 14.71
N HIS A 147 -4.42 -4.65 15.93
CA HIS A 147 -5.65 -5.29 16.39
C HIS A 147 -6.86 -4.92 15.52
N ALA A 148 -7.05 -3.63 15.24
CA ALA A 148 -8.17 -3.19 14.41
C ALA A 148 -8.10 -3.78 12.99
N LEU A 149 -6.91 -3.86 12.39
CA LEU A 149 -6.73 -4.44 11.08
C LEU A 149 -7.07 -5.94 11.07
N VAL A 150 -6.60 -6.70 12.07
CA VAL A 150 -6.93 -8.12 12.17
C VAL A 150 -8.42 -8.32 12.40
N ASP A 151 -9.07 -7.53 13.24
CA ASP A 151 -10.52 -7.62 13.48
C ASP A 151 -11.33 -7.42 12.19
N GLU A 152 -11.01 -6.40 11.39
CA GLU A 152 -11.69 -6.13 10.11
C GLU A 152 -11.43 -7.24 9.07
N LEU A 153 -10.23 -7.83 9.07
CA LEU A 153 -9.88 -8.93 8.17
C LEU A 153 -10.55 -10.24 8.57
N GLU A 154 -10.63 -10.56 9.87
CA GLU A 154 -11.37 -11.71 10.39
C GLU A 154 -12.86 -11.61 10.02
N GLY A 155 -13.46 -10.43 10.20
CA GLY A 155 -14.83 -10.16 9.78
C GLY A 155 -15.01 -10.35 8.27
N LEU A 156 -14.11 -9.80 7.46
CA LEU A 156 -14.17 -9.97 6.01
C LEU A 156 -14.09 -11.43 5.57
N VAL A 157 -13.20 -12.21 6.18
CA VAL A 157 -13.11 -13.65 5.89
C VAL A 157 -14.43 -14.36 6.22
N ALA A 158 -15.03 -14.06 7.38
CA ALA A 158 -16.29 -14.66 7.80
C ALA A 158 -17.45 -14.31 6.84
N ASP A 159 -17.47 -13.08 6.31
CA ASP A 159 -18.50 -12.63 5.36
C ASP A 159 -18.42 -13.35 4.01
N ILE A 160 -17.22 -13.72 3.58
CA ILE A 160 -16.96 -14.21 2.21
C ILE A 160 -16.63 -15.71 2.12
N GLU A 161 -16.41 -16.41 3.24
CA GLU A 161 -15.86 -17.78 3.23
C GLU A 161 -16.74 -18.83 2.51
N ALA A 162 -18.00 -18.52 2.24
CA ALA A 162 -18.93 -19.36 1.48
C ALA A 162 -18.98 -19.04 -0.02
N ASN A 163 -18.26 -18.02 -0.50
CA ASN A 163 -18.32 -17.55 -1.87
C ASN A 163 -16.97 -17.71 -2.60
N TRP A 164 -16.84 -18.77 -3.39
CA TRP A 164 -15.62 -19.07 -4.15
C TRP A 164 -15.25 -18.01 -5.19
N LEU A 165 -16.15 -17.08 -5.55
CA LEU A 165 -15.85 -15.95 -6.44
C LEU A 165 -14.98 -14.89 -5.76
N GLU A 166 -14.77 -14.97 -4.44
CA GLU A 166 -14.03 -14.00 -3.62
C GLU A 166 -12.53 -14.36 -3.51
N GLY A 167 -11.99 -15.10 -4.48
CA GLY A 167 -10.57 -15.49 -4.50
C GLY A 167 -9.62 -14.29 -4.49
N VAL A 168 -9.94 -13.21 -5.21
CA VAL A 168 -9.14 -11.97 -5.22
C VAL A 168 -9.19 -11.27 -3.85
N THR A 169 -10.35 -11.28 -3.19
CA THR A 169 -10.53 -10.74 -1.85
C THR A 169 -9.65 -11.51 -0.86
N MET A 170 -9.69 -12.85 -0.88
CA MET A 170 -8.82 -13.70 -0.04
C MET A 170 -7.32 -13.48 -0.32
N ASN A 171 -6.95 -13.20 -1.58
CA ASN A 171 -5.57 -12.84 -1.92
C ASN A 171 -5.17 -11.49 -1.31
N THR A 172 -6.05 -10.49 -1.37
CA THR A 172 -5.83 -9.19 -0.72
C THR A 172 -5.69 -9.31 0.79
N ILE A 173 -6.54 -10.12 1.43
CA ILE A 173 -6.44 -10.43 2.87
C ILE A 173 -5.08 -11.08 3.18
N SER A 174 -4.69 -12.08 2.39
CA SER A 174 -3.41 -12.80 2.58
C SER A 174 -2.20 -11.87 2.48
N LEU A 175 -2.23 -10.92 1.53
CA LEU A 175 -1.20 -9.89 1.36
C LEU A 175 -1.10 -8.97 2.59
N LEU A 176 -2.24 -8.46 3.08
CA LEU A 176 -2.27 -7.58 4.25
C LEU A 176 -1.79 -8.30 5.51
N LEU A 177 -2.22 -9.54 5.74
CA LEU A 177 -1.77 -10.37 6.86
C LEU A 177 -0.27 -10.68 6.80
N SER A 178 0.24 -11.00 5.61
CA SER A 178 1.67 -11.24 5.42
C SER A 178 2.49 -9.99 5.72
N ARG A 179 2.02 -8.82 5.25
CA ARG A 179 2.68 -7.55 5.58
C ARG A 179 2.68 -7.28 7.09
N LEU A 180 1.57 -7.53 7.76
CA LEU A 180 1.47 -7.35 9.20
C LEU A 180 2.50 -8.23 9.93
N LEU A 181 2.66 -9.50 9.56
CA LEU A 181 3.71 -10.37 10.13
C LEU A 181 5.13 -9.86 9.86
N GLU A 182 5.41 -9.33 8.67
CA GLU A 182 6.71 -8.73 8.34
C GLU A 182 7.06 -7.54 9.23
N ALA A 183 6.05 -6.79 9.69
CA ALA A 183 6.21 -5.67 10.61
C ALA A 183 6.54 -6.10 12.06
N LYS A 184 6.48 -7.41 12.34
CA LYS A 184 6.75 -8.02 13.66
C LYS A 184 5.85 -7.44 14.75
N PRO A 185 4.53 -7.68 14.67
CA PRO A 185 3.60 -7.21 15.68
C PRO A 185 3.82 -8.00 16.98
N ASN A 186 3.12 -7.63 18.05
CA ASN A 186 3.20 -8.38 19.29
C ASN A 186 2.79 -9.86 19.12
N GLU A 187 3.15 -10.70 20.10
CA GLU A 187 2.95 -12.16 20.03
C GLU A 187 1.46 -12.54 19.87
N ALA A 188 0.57 -11.87 20.59
CA ALA A 188 -0.87 -12.13 20.53
C ALA A 188 -1.46 -11.83 19.14
N VAL A 189 -1.08 -10.72 18.52
CA VAL A 189 -1.46 -10.39 17.14
C VAL A 189 -0.85 -11.39 16.17
N SER A 190 0.44 -11.73 16.34
CA SER A 190 1.13 -12.68 15.47
C SER A 190 0.43 -14.04 15.43
N GLU A 191 0.01 -14.57 16.58
CA GLU A 191 -0.74 -15.82 16.68
C GLU A 191 -2.08 -15.74 15.93
N ARG A 192 -2.84 -14.65 16.13
CA ARG A 192 -4.11 -14.42 15.43
C ARG A 192 -3.92 -14.36 13.92
N VAL A 193 -2.92 -13.62 13.44
CA VAL A 193 -2.62 -13.49 12.01
C VAL A 193 -2.25 -14.82 11.39
N VAL A 194 -1.40 -15.61 12.06
CA VAL A 194 -1.03 -16.96 11.59
C VAL A 194 -2.26 -17.88 11.55
N GLN A 195 -3.13 -17.82 12.55
CA GLN A 195 -4.35 -18.62 12.58
C GLN A 195 -5.31 -18.21 11.45
N LEU A 196 -5.45 -16.91 11.18
CA LEU A 196 -6.29 -16.41 10.09
C LEU A 196 -5.72 -16.81 8.72
N LEU A 197 -4.42 -16.70 8.49
CA LEU A 197 -3.77 -17.18 7.25
C LEU A 197 -4.00 -18.67 7.02
N ARG A 198 -3.98 -19.49 8.09
CA ARG A 198 -4.33 -20.91 7.99
C ARG A 198 -5.78 -21.10 7.59
N ASN A 199 -6.70 -20.32 8.15
CA ASN A 199 -8.11 -20.37 7.78
C ASN A 199 -8.32 -20.01 6.31
N VAL A 200 -7.76 -18.89 5.86
CA VAL A 200 -7.79 -18.45 4.45
C VAL A 200 -7.28 -19.55 3.53
N ARG A 201 -6.13 -20.16 3.84
CA ARG A 201 -5.59 -21.28 3.06
C ARG A 201 -6.52 -22.50 3.02
N MET A 202 -7.12 -22.89 4.15
CA MET A 202 -8.04 -24.03 4.19
C MET A 202 -9.29 -23.78 3.35
N LYS A 203 -9.91 -22.60 3.46
CA LYS A 203 -11.13 -22.24 2.72
C LYS A 203 -10.88 -22.11 1.23
N THR A 204 -9.82 -21.40 0.84
CA THR A 204 -9.43 -21.30 -0.56
C THR A 204 -9.12 -22.67 -1.17
N PHE A 205 -8.48 -23.57 -0.41
CA PHE A 205 -8.24 -24.93 -0.87
C PHE A 205 -9.53 -25.74 -1.03
N SER A 206 -10.48 -25.64 -0.10
CA SER A 206 -11.78 -26.33 -0.24
C SER A 206 -12.55 -25.84 -1.46
N TRP A 207 -12.51 -24.53 -1.76
CA TRP A 207 -13.10 -24.00 -3.00
C TRP A 207 -12.48 -24.61 -4.26
N VAL A 208 -11.15 -24.77 -4.29
CA VAL A 208 -10.46 -25.42 -5.42
C VAL A 208 -10.91 -26.87 -5.58
N GLN A 209 -11.08 -27.61 -4.48
CA GLN A 209 -11.59 -28.99 -4.52
C GLN A 209 -13.01 -29.04 -5.06
N GLU A 210 -13.92 -28.21 -4.53
CA GLU A 210 -15.32 -28.14 -4.99
C GLU A 210 -15.46 -27.78 -6.47
N LEU A 211 -14.57 -26.94 -6.99
CA LEU A 211 -14.51 -26.57 -8.40
C LEU A 211 -13.88 -27.64 -9.28
N SER A 212 -13.00 -28.48 -8.72
CA SER A 212 -12.32 -29.56 -9.45
C SER A 212 -13.17 -30.83 -9.54
N ASP A 213 -14.07 -31.04 -8.58
CA ASP A 213 -14.99 -32.18 -8.52
C ASP A 213 -16.26 -31.97 -9.39
N ARG A 214 -16.34 -30.84 -10.11
CA ARG A 214 -17.43 -30.48 -11.04
C ARG A 214 -16.97 -30.55 -12.49
#